data_AF-A0A9E6VSA1-F1
#
_entry.id   AF-A0A9E6VSA1-F1
#
_cell.length_a   1.000
_cell.length_b   1.000
_cell.length_c   1.000
_cell.angle_alpha   90.00
_cell.angle_beta   90.00
_cell.angle_gamma   90.00
#
_symmetry.space_group_name_H-M   'P 1'
#
loop_
_entity.id
_entity.type
_entity.pdbx_description
1 polymer ?
#
loop_
_entity_poly.entity_id
_entity_poly.type
_entity_poly.pdbx_seq_one_letter_code
_entity_poly.pdbx_strand_id
1 'polypeptide(L)'
;MNPQHLQKDFLPKELVLRLVRDIPRENYAEKISLLNKYINEVKDTTDPDVLTVRANNEMGFIYWDAGQYEPAVRHYEKVLEVLAPPDYPFLYFHVSCMLIRCCRLIKQFELSMKWAENTLDKLDHTDSGFEKLNVLGEYADLLTGSGTPFNTKHLPVIDSIIRDLEFPETPADDPVQRINLLRALNKKWNRKLGSMHLADPEKKEELIAALKDYAASCEIGWYKKYAEKRLHEMVNAG
;
A
#
# COMPACT_ATOMS: atom_id res chain seq x y z
N MET A 1 -12.66 -19.22 -2.62
CA MET A 1 -11.68 -18.61 -1.70
C MET A 1 -12.24 -18.45 -0.28
N ASN A 2 -11.52 -18.88 0.76
CA ASN A 2 -11.90 -18.68 2.17
C ASN A 2 -11.31 -17.35 2.72
N PRO A 3 -12.13 -16.33 3.05
CA PRO A 3 -11.63 -15.02 3.50
C PRO A 3 -10.82 -15.05 4.80
N GLN A 4 -11.17 -15.95 5.73
CA GLN A 4 -10.46 -16.08 7.00
C GLN A 4 -9.06 -16.66 6.81
N HIS A 5 -8.89 -17.58 5.85
CA HIS A 5 -7.58 -18.10 5.48
C HIS A 5 -6.78 -17.06 4.70
N LEU A 6 -7.46 -16.30 3.81
CA LEU A 6 -6.84 -15.24 3.05
C LEU A 6 -6.23 -14.17 3.95
N GLN A 7 -6.84 -13.83 5.09
CA GLN A 7 -6.36 -12.77 6.00
C GLN A 7 -5.24 -13.22 6.95
N LYS A 8 -4.97 -14.52 7.10
CA LYS A 8 -3.88 -15.04 7.94
C LYS A 8 -2.52 -14.81 7.31
N ASP A 9 -1.47 -14.76 8.14
CA ASP A 9 -0.09 -14.76 7.69
C ASP A 9 0.18 -16.00 6.83
N PHE A 10 0.62 -15.76 5.60
CA PHE A 10 0.92 -16.85 4.66
C PHE A 10 2.31 -17.41 4.88
N LEU A 11 3.32 -16.55 5.08
CA LEU A 11 4.71 -16.96 5.28
C LEU A 11 5.06 -16.99 6.77
N PRO A 12 5.80 -18.01 7.26
CA PRO A 12 6.42 -17.97 8.58
C PRO A 12 7.37 -16.77 8.72
N LYS A 13 7.46 -16.22 9.93
CA LYS A 13 8.26 -15.01 10.21
C LYS A 13 9.72 -15.16 9.79
N GLU A 14 10.31 -16.32 10.05
CA GLU A 14 11.69 -16.64 9.71
C GLU A 14 11.92 -16.62 8.19
N LEU A 15 10.93 -17.10 7.44
CA LEU A 15 10.97 -17.06 5.97
C LEU A 15 10.84 -15.63 5.46
N VAL A 16 9.95 -14.81 6.04
CA VAL A 16 9.83 -13.38 5.71
C VAL A 16 11.16 -12.66 5.93
N LEU A 17 11.79 -12.84 7.10
CA LEU A 17 13.08 -12.22 7.41
C LEU A 17 14.15 -12.65 6.41
N ARG A 18 14.17 -13.92 6.04
CA ARG A 18 15.16 -14.43 5.09
C ARG A 18 14.96 -13.84 3.69
N LEU A 19 13.72 -13.73 3.22
CA LEU A 19 13.38 -13.16 1.91
C LEU A 19 13.63 -11.64 1.84
N VAL A 20 13.33 -10.90 2.91
CA VAL A 20 13.34 -9.43 2.91
C VAL A 20 14.69 -8.85 3.36
N ARG A 21 15.35 -9.47 4.34
CA ARG A 21 16.56 -8.95 4.98
C ARG A 21 17.82 -9.69 4.55
N ASP A 22 17.80 -11.02 4.55
CA ASP A 22 19.03 -11.82 4.45
C ASP A 22 19.47 -12.05 3.00
N ILE A 23 18.54 -12.19 2.07
CA ILE A 23 18.83 -12.38 0.64
C ILE A 23 18.76 -11.01 -0.07
N PRO A 24 19.85 -10.55 -0.71
CA PRO A 24 19.84 -9.32 -1.49
C PRO A 24 18.78 -9.35 -2.61
N ARG A 25 18.18 -8.21 -2.93
CA ARG A 25 17.14 -8.12 -3.98
C ARG A 25 17.64 -8.55 -5.36
N GLU A 26 18.93 -8.37 -5.65
CA GLU A 26 19.57 -8.79 -6.88
C GLU A 26 19.62 -10.32 -7.01
N ASN A 27 19.61 -11.04 -5.88
CA ASN A 27 19.54 -12.50 -5.84
C ASN A 27 18.09 -12.99 -5.72
N TYR A 28 17.20 -12.43 -6.55
CA TYR A 28 15.79 -12.81 -6.56
C TYR A 28 15.59 -14.27 -6.98
N ALA A 29 16.48 -14.86 -7.77
CA ALA A 29 16.41 -16.28 -8.14
C ALA A 29 16.43 -17.20 -6.89
N GLU A 30 17.27 -16.89 -5.90
CA GLU A 30 17.27 -17.62 -4.62
C GLU A 30 15.97 -17.38 -3.83
N LYS A 31 15.48 -16.14 -3.78
CA LYS A 31 14.20 -15.82 -3.13
C LYS A 31 13.04 -16.62 -3.73
N ILE A 32 12.98 -16.69 -5.06
CA ILE A 32 11.97 -17.45 -5.81
C ILE A 32 12.11 -18.95 -5.55
N SER A 33 13.33 -19.49 -5.51
CA SER A 33 13.58 -20.90 -5.18
C SER A 33 13.09 -21.26 -3.77
N LEU A 34 13.41 -20.42 -2.79
CA LEU A 34 13.00 -20.59 -1.40
C LEU A 34 11.47 -20.52 -1.24
N LEU A 35 10.84 -19.53 -1.88
CA LEU A 35 9.38 -19.39 -1.89
C LEU A 35 8.69 -20.58 -2.56
N ASN A 36 9.21 -21.06 -3.70
CA ASN A 36 8.67 -22.25 -4.38
C ASN A 36 8.77 -23.51 -3.52
N LYS A 37 9.86 -23.67 -2.76
CA LYS A 37 9.98 -24.76 -1.80
C LYS A 37 8.86 -24.69 -0.76
N TYR A 38 8.63 -23.52 -0.17
CA TYR A 38 7.56 -23.33 0.81
C TYR A 38 6.17 -23.59 0.21
N ILE A 39 5.89 -23.05 -0.98
CA ILE A 39 4.62 -23.28 -1.71
C ILE A 39 4.37 -24.78 -1.88
N ASN A 40 5.39 -25.55 -2.27
CA ASN A 40 5.26 -26.99 -2.44
C ASN A 40 4.97 -27.74 -1.13
N GLU A 41 5.45 -27.25 0.01
CA GLU A 41 5.19 -27.85 1.33
C GLU A 41 3.75 -27.62 1.79
N VAL A 42 3.14 -26.49 1.42
CA VAL A 42 1.79 -26.10 1.90
C VAL A 42 0.67 -26.27 0.89
N LYS A 43 0.97 -26.66 -0.36
CA LYS A 43 -0.02 -26.70 -1.46
C LYS A 43 -1.21 -27.62 -1.20
N ASP A 44 -0.97 -28.75 -0.50
CA ASP A 44 -2.00 -29.77 -0.27
C ASP A 44 -2.85 -29.48 0.98
N THR A 45 -2.45 -28.48 1.78
CA THR A 45 -3.11 -28.08 3.03
C THR A 45 -3.70 -26.68 3.00
N THR A 46 -3.47 -25.93 1.91
CA THR A 46 -3.94 -24.56 1.71
C THR A 46 -5.04 -24.53 0.67
N ASP A 47 -6.08 -23.71 0.90
CA ASP A 47 -7.12 -23.44 -0.10
C ASP A 47 -6.47 -22.98 -1.42
N PRO A 48 -6.80 -23.58 -2.58
CA PRO A 48 -6.11 -23.29 -3.84
C PRO A 48 -6.18 -21.82 -4.28
N ASP A 49 -7.30 -21.14 -4.03
CA ASP A 49 -7.45 -19.72 -4.35
C ASP A 49 -6.58 -18.86 -3.43
N VAL A 50 -6.61 -19.14 -2.12
CA VAL A 50 -5.74 -18.46 -1.13
C VAL A 50 -4.27 -18.67 -1.48
N LEU A 51 -3.87 -19.89 -1.82
CA LEU A 51 -2.51 -20.20 -2.24
C LEU A 51 -2.14 -19.41 -3.49
N THR A 52 -3.03 -19.36 -4.48
CA THR A 52 -2.83 -18.59 -5.73
C THR A 52 -2.62 -17.11 -5.44
N VAL A 53 -3.51 -16.49 -4.66
CA VAL A 53 -3.42 -15.07 -4.29
C VAL A 53 -2.15 -14.78 -3.51
N ARG A 54 -1.86 -15.55 -2.46
CA ARG A 54 -0.71 -15.30 -1.59
C ARG A 54 0.61 -15.57 -2.29
N ALA A 55 0.76 -16.72 -2.96
CA ALA A 55 1.99 -17.08 -3.65
C ALA A 55 2.32 -16.09 -4.78
N ASN A 56 1.32 -15.71 -5.60
CA ASN A 56 1.57 -14.77 -6.69
C ASN A 56 1.80 -13.34 -6.17
N ASN A 57 1.19 -12.92 -5.06
CA ASN A 57 1.52 -11.65 -4.44
C ASN A 57 2.99 -11.59 -4.00
N GLU A 58 3.48 -12.63 -3.32
CA GLU A 58 4.88 -12.71 -2.90
C GLU A 58 5.85 -12.78 -4.09
N MET A 59 5.53 -13.57 -5.11
CA MET A 59 6.32 -13.61 -6.36
C MET A 59 6.37 -12.25 -7.05
N GLY A 60 5.22 -11.59 -7.18
CA GLY A 60 5.12 -10.25 -7.76
C GLY A 60 5.98 -9.24 -7.00
N PHE A 61 5.95 -9.28 -5.67
CA PHE A 61 6.77 -8.43 -4.82
C PHE A 61 8.28 -8.71 -5.01
N ILE A 62 8.70 -9.98 -5.00
CA ILE A 62 10.11 -10.36 -5.20
C ILE A 62 10.62 -9.83 -6.55
N TYR A 63 9.85 -10.01 -7.62
CA TYR A 63 10.23 -9.51 -8.94
C TYR A 63 10.26 -7.98 -9.02
N TRP A 64 9.27 -7.31 -8.43
CA TRP A 64 9.23 -5.85 -8.39
C TRP A 64 10.41 -5.26 -7.62
N ASP A 65 10.75 -5.81 -6.45
CA ASP A 65 11.89 -5.39 -5.63
C ASP A 65 13.22 -5.55 -6.39
N ALA A 66 13.32 -6.58 -7.21
CA ALA A 66 14.45 -6.84 -8.11
C ALA A 66 14.46 -6.00 -9.41
N GLY A 67 13.47 -5.10 -9.60
CA GLY A 67 13.33 -4.30 -10.82
C GLY A 67 12.88 -5.08 -12.05
N GLN A 68 12.44 -6.34 -11.88
CA GLN A 68 11.93 -7.20 -12.94
C GLN A 68 10.42 -6.99 -13.10
N TYR A 69 10.04 -5.91 -13.78
CA TYR A 69 8.64 -5.48 -13.80
C TYR A 69 7.74 -6.35 -14.68
N GLU A 70 8.20 -6.87 -15.81
CA GLU A 70 7.39 -7.72 -16.69
C GLU A 70 6.98 -9.04 -16.00
N PRO A 71 7.86 -9.76 -15.29
CA PRO A 71 7.45 -10.87 -14.44
C PRO A 71 6.51 -10.44 -13.30
N ALA A 72 6.75 -9.30 -12.66
CA ALA A 72 5.89 -8.81 -11.58
C ALA A 72 4.44 -8.58 -12.06
N VAL A 73 4.26 -7.96 -13.24
CA VAL A 73 2.95 -7.78 -13.89
C VAL A 73 2.21 -9.10 -13.99
N ARG A 74 2.82 -10.14 -14.56
CA ARG A 74 2.17 -11.46 -14.75
C ARG A 74 1.70 -12.07 -13.43
N HIS A 75 2.46 -11.88 -12.36
CA HIS A 75 2.08 -12.41 -11.04
C HIS A 75 0.96 -11.58 -10.41
N TYR A 76 1.01 -10.26 -10.49
CA TYR A 76 -0.07 -9.42 -9.98
C TYR A 76 -1.38 -9.60 -10.77
N GLU A 77 -1.33 -9.83 -12.08
CA GLU A 77 -2.51 -10.18 -12.88
C GLU A 77 -3.17 -11.47 -12.38
N LYS A 78 -2.38 -12.53 -12.13
CA LYS A 78 -2.89 -13.79 -11.55
C LYS A 78 -3.56 -13.62 -10.19
N VAL A 79 -3.08 -12.67 -9.38
CA VAL A 79 -3.76 -12.33 -8.12
C VAL A 79 -5.14 -11.73 -8.40
N LEU A 80 -5.22 -10.76 -9.31
CA LEU A 80 -6.46 -10.03 -9.61
C LEU A 80 -7.44 -10.83 -10.49
N GLU A 81 -7.02 -11.94 -11.09
CA GLU A 81 -7.91 -12.93 -11.72
C GLU A 81 -8.78 -13.67 -10.70
N VAL A 82 -8.31 -13.78 -9.44
CA VAL A 82 -8.98 -14.54 -8.37
C VAL A 82 -9.52 -13.63 -7.27
N LEU A 83 -8.80 -12.56 -6.92
CA LEU A 83 -9.13 -11.67 -5.80
C LEU A 83 -10.11 -10.58 -6.23
N ALA A 84 -11.30 -10.55 -5.63
CA ALA A 84 -12.25 -9.45 -5.77
C ALA A 84 -12.07 -8.41 -4.63
N PRO A 85 -12.48 -7.14 -4.84
CA PRO A 85 -12.35 -6.11 -3.80
C PRO A 85 -12.99 -6.49 -2.45
N PRO A 86 -14.21 -7.07 -2.38
CA PRO A 86 -14.83 -7.40 -1.10
C PRO A 86 -14.10 -8.50 -0.30
N ASP A 87 -13.29 -9.34 -0.96
CA ASP A 87 -12.67 -10.50 -0.30
C ASP A 87 -11.57 -10.07 0.68
N TYR A 88 -10.74 -9.11 0.23
CA TYR A 88 -9.70 -8.49 1.05
C TYR A 88 -9.32 -7.12 0.45
N PRO A 89 -10.08 -6.05 0.76
CA PRO A 89 -9.92 -4.74 0.12
C PRO A 89 -8.49 -4.21 0.15
N PHE A 90 -7.84 -4.25 1.31
CA PHE A 90 -6.45 -3.81 1.47
C PHE A 90 -5.51 -4.49 0.47
N LEU A 91 -5.56 -5.83 0.37
CA LEU A 91 -4.70 -6.57 -0.55
C LEU A 91 -5.05 -6.29 -2.01
N TYR A 92 -6.34 -6.19 -2.34
CA TYR A 92 -6.80 -5.88 -3.69
C TYR A 92 -6.26 -4.54 -4.19
N PHE A 93 -6.42 -3.47 -3.41
CA PHE A 93 -5.93 -2.14 -3.80
C PHE A 93 -4.41 -2.06 -3.79
N HIS A 94 -3.75 -2.76 -2.87
CA HIS A 94 -2.29 -2.85 -2.85
C HIS A 94 -1.76 -3.49 -4.13
N VAL A 95 -2.23 -4.69 -4.48
CA VAL A 95 -1.81 -5.41 -5.69
C VAL A 95 -2.14 -4.61 -6.95
N SER A 96 -3.32 -3.98 -7.01
CA SER A 96 -3.72 -3.12 -8.12
C SER A 96 -2.74 -1.95 -8.31
N CYS A 97 -2.36 -1.26 -7.23
CA CYS A 97 -1.36 -0.19 -7.28
C CYS A 97 -0.02 -0.71 -7.81
N MET A 98 0.42 -1.87 -7.35
CA MET A 98 1.67 -2.49 -7.80
C MET A 98 1.63 -2.85 -9.28
N LEU A 99 0.50 -3.39 -9.77
CA LEU A 99 0.29 -3.69 -11.18
C LEU A 99 0.31 -2.43 -12.05
N ILE A 100 -0.47 -1.40 -11.67
CA ILE A 100 -0.50 -0.10 -12.37
C ILE A 100 0.92 0.47 -12.49
N ARG A 101 1.66 0.46 -11.37
CA ARG A 101 3.04 0.94 -11.29
C ARG A 101 3.97 0.15 -12.21
N CYS A 102 3.94 -1.18 -12.16
CA CYS A 102 4.78 -2.03 -12.99
C CYS A 102 4.50 -1.79 -14.48
N CYS A 103 3.22 -1.78 -14.90
CA CYS A 103 2.83 -1.48 -16.28
C CYS A 103 3.34 -0.10 -16.72
N ARG A 104 3.24 0.93 -15.85
CA ARG A 104 3.77 2.26 -16.11
C ARG A 104 5.30 2.27 -16.29
N LEU A 105 6.04 1.55 -15.45
CA LEU A 105 7.50 1.49 -15.49
C LEU A 105 8.03 0.82 -16.77
N ILE A 106 7.31 -0.16 -17.31
CA ILE A 106 7.61 -0.81 -18.61
C ILE A 106 6.93 -0.10 -19.79
N LYS A 107 6.37 1.09 -19.57
CA LYS A 107 5.71 1.94 -20.58
C LYS A 107 4.51 1.30 -21.29
N GLN A 108 3.85 0.32 -20.66
CA GLN A 108 2.55 -0.21 -21.10
C GLN A 108 1.43 0.69 -20.58
N PHE A 109 1.35 1.92 -21.10
CA PHE A 109 0.45 2.94 -20.58
C PHE A 109 -1.02 2.61 -20.77
N GLU A 110 -1.40 1.97 -21.88
CA GLU A 110 -2.77 1.58 -22.16
C GLU A 110 -3.27 0.53 -21.15
N LEU A 111 -2.44 -0.48 -20.86
CA LEU A 111 -2.76 -1.49 -19.86
C LEU A 111 -2.78 -0.89 -18.45
N SER A 112 -1.80 -0.03 -18.13
CA SER A 112 -1.74 0.68 -16.85
C SER A 112 -3.00 1.55 -16.64
N MET A 113 -3.46 2.24 -17.69
CA MET A 113 -4.67 3.06 -17.66
C MET A 113 -5.93 2.23 -17.47
N LYS A 114 -6.05 1.11 -18.18
CA LYS A 114 -7.16 0.17 -18.01
C LYS A 114 -7.26 -0.28 -16.55
N TRP A 115 -6.14 -0.67 -15.94
CA TRP A 115 -6.12 -1.08 -14.54
C TRP A 115 -6.41 0.08 -13.59
N ALA A 116 -5.84 1.26 -13.82
CA ALA A 116 -6.07 2.43 -12.98
C ALA A 116 -7.54 2.85 -12.96
N GLU A 117 -8.18 2.98 -14.12
CA GLU A 117 -9.60 3.32 -14.23
C GLU A 117 -10.49 2.24 -13.58
N ASN A 118 -10.19 0.97 -13.84
CA ASN A 118 -10.91 -0.16 -13.26
C ASN A 118 -10.81 -0.21 -11.72
N THR A 119 -9.65 0.15 -11.15
CA THR A 119 -9.42 0.19 -9.70
C THR A 119 -10.08 1.42 -9.08
N LEU A 120 -10.04 2.58 -9.75
CA LEU A 120 -10.71 3.80 -9.29
C LEU A 120 -12.24 3.61 -9.22
N ASP A 121 -12.83 2.93 -10.20
CA ASP A 121 -14.26 2.60 -10.24
C ASP A 121 -14.70 1.62 -9.12
N LYS A 122 -13.77 1.08 -8.33
CA LYS A 122 -14.02 0.12 -7.23
C LYS A 122 -13.71 0.68 -5.83
N LEU A 123 -13.36 1.96 -5.72
CA LEU A 123 -12.93 2.56 -4.45
C LEU A 123 -14.03 2.63 -3.37
N ASP A 124 -15.28 2.35 -3.72
CA ASP A 124 -16.40 2.19 -2.78
C ASP A 124 -16.28 0.92 -1.92
N HIS A 125 -15.42 -0.03 -2.29
CA HIS A 125 -15.09 -1.20 -1.48
C HIS A 125 -14.04 -0.96 -0.38
N THR A 126 -13.58 0.28 -0.20
CA THR A 126 -12.72 0.65 0.93
C THR A 126 -13.12 1.96 1.58
N ASP A 127 -13.13 1.96 2.92
CA ASP A 127 -13.31 3.17 3.73
C ASP A 127 -11.96 3.87 4.01
N SER A 128 -10.84 3.28 3.60
CA SER A 128 -9.51 3.83 3.87
C SER A 128 -9.17 4.97 2.93
N GLY A 129 -9.22 6.22 3.44
CA GLY A 129 -8.75 7.39 2.71
C GLY A 129 -7.29 7.29 2.24
N PHE A 130 -6.45 6.55 2.96
CA PHE A 130 -5.05 6.32 2.56
C PHE A 130 -4.93 5.37 1.37
N GLU A 131 -5.78 4.33 1.28
CA GLU A 131 -5.83 3.45 0.11
C GLU A 131 -6.29 4.21 -1.12
N LYS A 132 -7.36 5.01 -0.99
CA LYS A 132 -7.84 5.90 -2.06
C LYS A 132 -6.72 6.85 -2.53
N LEU A 133 -5.96 7.43 -1.60
CA LEU A 133 -4.82 8.30 -1.92
C LEU A 133 -3.67 7.56 -2.64
N ASN A 134 -3.41 6.30 -2.29
CA ASN A 134 -2.40 5.50 -2.98
C ASN A 134 -2.80 5.23 -4.44
N VAL A 135 -4.06 4.83 -4.67
CA VAL A 135 -4.59 4.57 -6.02
C VAL A 135 -4.54 5.84 -6.87
N LEU A 136 -5.01 6.98 -6.35
CA LEU A 136 -4.90 8.26 -7.05
C LEU A 136 -3.45 8.68 -7.31
N GLY A 137 -2.53 8.32 -6.42
CA GLY A 137 -1.11 8.58 -6.61
C GLY A 137 -0.52 7.82 -7.79
N GLU A 138 -0.83 6.53 -7.94
CA GLU A 138 -0.40 5.78 -9.11
C GLU A 138 -1.05 6.31 -10.41
N TYR A 139 -2.33 6.73 -10.33
CA TYR A 139 -3.01 7.36 -11.46
C TYR A 139 -2.34 8.69 -11.86
N ALA A 140 -2.04 9.57 -10.91
CA ALA A 140 -1.33 10.83 -11.16
C ALA A 140 0.06 10.61 -11.79
N ASP A 141 0.82 9.63 -11.29
CA ASP A 141 2.12 9.26 -11.85
C ASP A 141 1.98 8.71 -13.29
N LEU A 142 0.90 7.96 -13.58
CA LEU A 142 0.57 7.46 -14.91
C LEU A 142 0.17 8.59 -15.88
N LEU A 143 -0.67 9.53 -15.47
CA LEU A 143 -1.03 10.69 -16.28
C LEU A 143 0.20 11.51 -16.66
N THR A 144 1.08 11.75 -15.69
CA THR A 144 2.35 12.45 -15.91
C THR A 144 3.24 11.70 -16.90
N GLY A 145 3.36 10.37 -16.77
CA GLY A 145 4.19 9.54 -17.65
C GLY A 145 3.64 9.36 -19.06
N SER A 146 2.32 9.35 -19.23
CA SER A 146 1.64 9.14 -20.51
C SER A 146 1.29 10.44 -21.25
N GLY A 147 1.25 11.58 -20.57
CA GLY A 147 0.75 12.85 -21.11
C GLY A 147 -0.78 12.92 -21.23
N THR A 148 -1.50 11.95 -20.65
CA THR A 148 -2.96 11.91 -20.67
C THR A 148 -3.53 12.95 -19.70
N PRO A 149 -4.58 13.71 -20.08
CA PRO A 149 -5.23 14.64 -19.17
C PRO A 149 -5.99 13.91 -18.06
N PHE A 150 -6.16 14.58 -16.92
CA PHE A 150 -6.91 14.05 -15.79
C PHE A 150 -8.39 13.85 -16.13
N ASN A 151 -8.94 12.68 -15.81
CA ASN A 151 -10.36 12.41 -15.96
C ASN A 151 -11.16 13.01 -14.79
N THR A 152 -11.94 14.04 -15.08
CA THR A 152 -12.70 14.82 -14.09
C THR A 152 -13.72 14.00 -13.30
N LYS A 153 -14.13 12.81 -13.77
CA LYS A 153 -14.98 11.90 -13.00
C LYS A 153 -14.37 11.49 -11.64
N HIS A 154 -13.04 11.58 -11.50
CA HIS A 154 -12.32 11.21 -10.27
C HIS A 154 -12.13 12.37 -9.28
N LEU A 155 -12.58 13.59 -9.62
CA LEU A 155 -12.53 14.73 -8.69
C LEU A 155 -13.19 14.44 -7.32
N PRO A 156 -14.39 13.81 -7.26
CA PRO A 156 -15.03 13.52 -5.97
C PRO A 156 -14.20 12.61 -5.06
N VAL A 157 -13.32 11.76 -5.62
CA VAL A 157 -12.43 10.91 -4.83
C VAL A 157 -11.41 11.76 -4.08
N ILE A 158 -10.84 12.78 -4.74
CA ILE A 158 -9.90 13.73 -4.11
C ILE A 158 -10.58 14.44 -2.94
N ASP A 159 -11.79 14.97 -3.17
CA ASP A 159 -12.55 15.69 -2.15
C ASP A 159 -12.91 14.77 -0.98
N SER A 160 -13.23 13.50 -1.25
CA SER A 160 -13.48 12.50 -0.21
C SER A 160 -12.25 12.27 0.67
N ILE A 161 -11.06 12.14 0.09
CA ILE A 161 -9.81 11.93 0.85
C ILE A 161 -9.51 13.13 1.74
N ILE A 162 -9.66 14.36 1.20
CA ILE A 162 -9.40 15.58 1.95
C ILE A 162 -10.31 15.63 3.18
N ARG A 163 -11.60 15.34 3.00
CA ARG A 163 -12.57 15.32 4.09
C ARG A 163 -12.31 14.17 5.08
N ASP A 164 -12.13 12.95 4.59
CA ASP A 164 -12.06 11.73 5.41
C ASP A 164 -10.76 11.70 6.25
N LEU A 165 -9.64 12.21 5.71
CA LEU A 165 -8.37 12.30 6.42
C LEU A 165 -8.12 13.67 7.08
N GLU A 166 -9.03 14.62 6.87
CA GLU A 166 -8.93 16.00 7.35
C GLU A 166 -7.61 16.66 6.94
N PHE A 167 -7.31 16.63 5.65
CA PHE A 167 -6.18 17.39 5.09
C PHE A 167 -6.45 18.90 5.21
N PRO A 168 -5.40 19.72 5.39
CA PRO A 168 -5.53 21.16 5.27
C PRO A 168 -5.92 21.54 3.83
N GLU A 169 -6.42 22.76 3.65
CA GLU A 169 -6.66 23.31 2.32
C GLU A 169 -5.40 23.18 1.46
N THR A 170 -5.55 22.59 0.28
CA THR A 170 -4.45 22.40 -0.67
C THR A 170 -4.61 23.35 -1.85
N PRO A 171 -3.77 24.40 -1.96
CA PRO A 171 -3.86 25.37 -3.04
C PRO A 171 -3.30 24.74 -4.31
N ALA A 172 -4.15 24.10 -5.11
CA ALA A 172 -3.81 23.64 -6.45
C ALA A 172 -5.08 23.49 -7.28
N ASP A 173 -5.20 24.27 -8.36
CA ASP A 173 -6.31 24.15 -9.32
C ASP A 173 -6.17 22.90 -10.19
N ASP A 174 -4.93 22.48 -10.47
CA ASP A 174 -4.64 21.26 -11.21
C ASP A 174 -4.81 20.00 -10.31
N PRO A 175 -5.65 19.02 -10.70
CA PRO A 175 -5.91 17.83 -9.87
C PRO A 175 -4.67 16.96 -9.63
N VAL A 176 -3.77 16.85 -10.62
CA VAL A 176 -2.55 16.03 -10.51
C VAL A 176 -1.59 16.64 -9.50
N GLN A 177 -1.39 17.96 -9.56
CA GLN A 177 -0.60 18.71 -8.58
C GLN A 177 -1.22 18.59 -7.18
N ARG A 178 -2.55 18.71 -7.06
CA ARG A 178 -3.26 18.54 -5.79
C ARG A 178 -3.02 17.16 -5.18
N ILE A 179 -3.17 16.08 -5.95
CA ILE A 179 -2.87 14.70 -5.50
C ILE A 179 -1.42 14.58 -5.02
N ASN A 180 -0.46 15.16 -5.75
CA ASN A 180 0.95 15.11 -5.39
C ASN A 180 1.26 15.86 -4.09
N LEU A 181 0.60 17.00 -3.83
CA LEU A 181 0.71 17.72 -2.56
C LEU A 181 0.17 16.88 -1.39
N LEU A 182 -1.01 16.26 -1.55
CA LEU A 182 -1.60 15.37 -0.54
C LEU A 182 -0.66 14.19 -0.21
N ARG A 183 -0.10 13.55 -1.24
CA ARG A 183 0.89 12.46 -1.07
C ARG A 183 2.15 12.92 -0.35
N ALA A 184 2.69 14.08 -0.72
CA ALA A 184 3.89 14.63 -0.10
C ALA A 184 3.67 14.93 1.38
N LEU A 185 2.55 15.56 1.72
CA LEU A 185 2.18 15.87 3.09
C LEU A 185 1.93 14.60 3.92
N ASN A 186 1.20 13.63 3.36
CA ASN A 186 1.00 12.31 3.96
C ASN A 186 2.34 11.64 4.27
N LYS A 187 3.24 11.56 3.27
CA LYS A 187 4.56 10.92 3.41
C LYS A 187 5.43 11.58 4.48
N LYS A 188 5.41 12.91 4.58
CA LYS A 188 6.12 13.67 5.62
C LYS A 188 5.68 13.23 7.01
N TRP A 189 4.36 13.23 7.26
CA TRP A 189 3.81 12.93 8.58
C TRP A 189 3.86 11.44 8.92
N ASN A 190 3.57 10.56 7.95
CA ASN A 190 3.72 9.12 8.10
C ASN A 190 5.14 8.71 8.52
N ARG A 191 6.18 9.31 7.91
CA ARG A 191 7.58 9.05 8.27
C ARG A 191 7.92 9.48 9.69
N LYS A 192 7.48 10.69 10.08
CA LYS A 192 7.66 11.18 11.45
C LYS A 192 6.98 10.25 12.47
N LEU A 193 5.77 9.80 12.17
CA LEU A 193 5.06 8.83 13.01
C LEU A 193 5.79 7.50 13.09
N GLY A 194 6.25 6.98 11.95
CA GLY A 194 7.03 5.75 11.86
C GLY A 194 8.31 5.78 12.70
N SER A 195 9.06 6.89 12.68
CA SER A 195 10.27 7.01 13.50
C SER A 195 9.98 6.96 15.00
N MET A 196 8.81 7.40 15.45
CA MET A 196 8.41 7.31 16.85
C MET A 196 8.07 5.86 17.26
N HIS A 197 7.49 5.06 16.36
CA HIS A 197 7.22 3.65 16.63
C HIS A 197 8.48 2.78 16.67
N LEU A 198 9.57 3.24 16.07
CA LEU A 198 10.87 2.59 16.12
C LEU A 198 11.74 3.07 17.30
N ALA A 199 11.26 4.02 18.10
CA ALA A 199 11.97 4.49 19.27
C ALA A 199 12.05 3.38 20.34
N ASP A 200 13.09 3.46 21.17
CA ASP A 200 13.32 2.52 22.26
C ASP A 200 12.12 2.50 23.22
N PRO A 201 11.47 1.34 23.45
CA PRO A 201 10.33 1.23 24.33
C PRO A 201 10.63 1.57 25.79
N GLU A 202 11.90 1.53 26.22
CA GLU A 202 12.31 1.94 27.58
C GLU A 202 12.25 3.46 27.77
N LYS A 203 12.20 4.24 26.68
CA LYS A 203 12.16 5.71 26.67
C LYS A 203 10.74 6.26 26.60
N LYS A 204 9.85 5.78 27.47
CA LYS A 204 8.42 6.13 27.49
C LYS A 204 8.17 7.65 27.54
N GLU A 205 8.94 8.37 28.34
CA GLU A 205 8.80 9.82 28.53
C GLU A 205 9.21 10.62 27.27
N GLU A 206 10.27 10.20 26.59
CA GLU A 206 10.69 10.78 25.30
C GLU A 206 9.60 10.56 24.23
N LEU A 207 9.01 9.36 24.18
CA LEU A 207 7.92 9.05 23.25
C LEU A 207 6.65 9.89 23.55
N ILE A 208 6.31 10.08 24.82
CA ILE A 208 5.20 10.95 25.23
C ILE A 208 5.44 12.40 24.77
N ALA A 209 6.65 12.92 24.96
CA ALA A 209 7.02 14.26 24.52
C ALA A 209 6.95 14.39 22.99
N ALA A 210 7.47 13.39 22.26
CA ALA A 210 7.42 13.36 20.79
C ALA A 210 5.98 13.30 20.26
N LEU A 211 5.10 12.50 20.86
CA LEU A 211 3.68 12.44 20.47
C LEU A 211 2.93 13.76 20.71
N LYS A 212 3.26 14.47 21.81
CA LYS A 212 2.70 15.80 22.08
C LYS A 212 3.12 16.81 21.01
N ASP A 213 4.41 16.88 20.68
CA ASP A 213 4.93 17.77 19.63
C ASP A 213 4.34 17.41 18.25
N TYR A 214 4.21 16.11 17.95
CA TYR A 214 3.58 15.63 16.74
C TYR A 214 2.12 16.06 16.64
N ALA A 215 1.32 15.86 17.69
CA ALA A 215 -0.10 16.26 17.70
C ALA A 215 -0.29 17.78 17.58
N ALA A 216 0.63 18.57 18.16
CA ALA A 216 0.59 20.02 18.09
C ALA A 216 0.96 20.58 16.69
N SER A 217 1.84 19.88 15.97
CA SER A 217 2.38 20.36 14.68
C SER A 217 1.77 19.69 13.46
N CYS A 218 1.11 18.54 13.61
CA CYS A 218 0.56 17.78 12.48
C CYS A 218 -0.65 18.49 11.86
N GLU A 219 -0.57 18.70 10.55
CA GLU A 219 -1.56 19.43 9.77
C GLU A 219 -2.73 18.53 9.31
N ILE A 220 -2.56 17.20 9.38
CA ILE A 220 -3.56 16.22 8.94
C ILE A 220 -4.36 15.76 10.16
N GLY A 221 -5.66 16.03 10.19
CA GLY A 221 -6.52 15.76 11.35
C GLY A 221 -6.56 14.29 11.75
N TRP A 222 -6.52 13.35 10.80
CA TRP A 222 -6.42 11.91 11.10
C TRP A 222 -5.19 11.59 11.96
N TYR A 223 -4.02 12.09 11.57
CA TYR A 223 -2.76 11.83 12.27
C TYR A 223 -2.73 12.50 13.65
N LYS A 224 -3.30 13.69 13.76
CA LYS A 224 -3.44 14.39 15.05
C LYS A 224 -4.28 13.57 16.02
N LYS A 225 -5.48 13.16 15.62
CA LYS A 225 -6.38 12.33 16.44
C LYS A 225 -5.74 11.00 16.83
N TYR A 226 -5.01 10.38 15.91
CA TYR A 226 -4.26 9.15 16.20
C TYR A 226 -3.22 9.38 17.31
N ALA A 227 -2.40 10.42 17.19
CA ALA A 227 -1.37 10.74 18.18
C ALA A 227 -1.96 11.11 19.55
N GLU A 228 -3.05 11.89 19.57
CA GLU A 228 -3.77 12.26 20.79
C GLU A 228 -4.36 11.04 21.50
N LYS A 229 -4.98 10.12 20.76
CA LYS A 229 -5.49 8.85 21.30
C LYS A 229 -4.37 8.03 21.90
N ARG A 230 -3.25 7.88 21.18
CA ARG A 230 -2.09 7.11 21.65
C ARG A 230 -1.48 7.72 22.91
N LEU A 231 -1.39 9.04 22.97
CA LEU A 231 -0.92 9.77 24.15
C LEU A 231 -1.83 9.50 25.36
N HIS A 232 -3.15 9.56 25.19
CA HIS A 232 -4.11 9.28 26.25
C HIS A 232 -3.96 7.85 26.80
N GLU A 233 -3.82 6.85 25.92
CA GLU A 233 -3.57 5.46 26.32
C GLU A 233 -2.27 5.31 27.13
N MET A 234 -1.19 5.99 26.72
CA MET A 234 0.11 5.87 27.39
C MET A 234 0.16 6.54 28.78
N VAL A 235 -0.57 7.65 28.95
CA VAL A 235 -0.66 8.39 30.21
C VAL A 235 -1.55 7.66 31.22
N ASN A 236 -2.63 7.03 30.75
CA ASN A 236 -3.61 6.37 31.62
C ASN A 236 -3.32 4.88 31.87
N ALA A 237 -2.35 4.28 31.18
CA ALA A 237 -1.88 2.92 31.43
C ALA A 237 -0.82 2.84 32.54
N GLY A 238 -0.80 3.81 33.47
CA GLY A 238 0.13 3.90 34.61
C GLY A 238 -0.58 3.67 35.93
#